data_AF-A0A3D0CC48-F1
#
_entry.id   AF-A0A3D0CC48-F1
#
_cell.length_a   1.000
_cell.length_b   1.000
_cell.length_c   1.000
_cell.angle_alpha   90.00
_cell.angle_beta   90.00
_cell.angle_gamma   90.00
#
_symmetry.space_group_name_H-M   'P 1'
#
loop_
_entity.id
_entity.type
_entity.pdbx_description
1 polymer ?
#
loop_
_entity_poly.entity_id
_entity_poly.type
_entity_poly.pdbx_seq_one_letter_code
_entity_poly.pdbx_strand_id
1 'polypeptide(L)'
;NIEDNFEAFNFKSVNDIALYEKLLTEGFDVISAALSKIDQVFVDTKFEFGYVKDVNGDDKLIYMDEVGTPDSSRIWDGEEYRGGKVVENSKEGFRQLLLAHFPDPDILLNKDRMDEREALARDNELPLSVLMDVSKTYTDIAEKITGEKIVLSDNPKAEIITILREQYQLVD
;
A
#
# COMPACT_ATOMS: atom_id res chain seq x y z
N ASN A 1 -10.81 10.10 -22.14
CA ASN A 1 -9.47 9.76 -21.60
C ASN A 1 -9.23 10.63 -20.35
N ILE A 2 -8.05 10.61 -19.72
CA ILE A 2 -7.79 11.43 -18.51
C ILE A 2 -7.87 12.94 -18.79
N GLU A 3 -7.38 13.40 -19.94
CA GLU A 3 -7.45 14.81 -20.37
C GLU A 3 -8.89 15.28 -20.55
N ASP A 4 -9.74 14.49 -21.22
CA ASP A 4 -11.16 14.80 -21.44
C ASP A 4 -11.98 14.84 -20.13
N ASN A 5 -11.44 14.27 -19.04
CA ASN A 5 -12.15 14.09 -17.77
C ASN A 5 -11.35 14.63 -16.58
N PHE A 6 -10.39 15.54 -16.80
CA PHE A 6 -9.43 15.96 -15.76
C PHE A 6 -10.14 16.49 -14.49
N GLU A 7 -11.25 17.21 -14.65
CA GLU A 7 -12.06 17.70 -13.53
C GLU A 7 -12.70 16.56 -12.73
N ALA A 8 -13.14 15.48 -13.38
CA ALA A 8 -13.71 14.31 -12.71
C ALA A 8 -12.65 13.53 -11.90
N PHE A 9 -11.37 13.67 -12.26
CA PHE A 9 -10.23 13.20 -11.50
C PHE A 9 -9.71 14.24 -10.48
N ASN A 10 -10.44 15.33 -10.28
CA ASN A 10 -10.12 16.44 -9.36
C ASN A 10 -8.85 17.24 -9.70
N PHE A 11 -8.35 17.19 -10.94
CA PHE A 11 -7.29 18.10 -11.36
C PHE A 11 -7.81 19.54 -11.49
N LYS A 12 -6.99 20.53 -11.12
CA LYS A 12 -7.33 21.96 -11.24
C LYS A 12 -7.11 22.47 -12.66
N SER A 13 -6.19 21.87 -13.41
CA SER A 13 -5.92 22.20 -14.80
C SER A 13 -5.43 20.98 -15.58
N VAL A 14 -5.57 21.01 -16.91
CA VAL A 14 -5.01 19.98 -17.80
C VAL A 14 -3.48 19.89 -17.68
N ASN A 15 -2.79 21.00 -17.41
CA ASN A 15 -1.34 21.01 -17.22
C ASN A 15 -0.90 20.21 -15.99
N ASP A 16 -1.79 20.03 -15.01
CA ASP A 16 -1.48 19.26 -13.80
C ASP A 16 -1.33 17.77 -14.10
N ILE A 17 -1.90 17.27 -15.21
CA ILE A 17 -1.72 15.88 -15.66
C ILE A 17 -0.24 15.61 -15.95
N ALA A 18 0.42 16.51 -16.69
CA ALA A 18 1.84 16.36 -16.99
C ALA A 18 2.72 16.40 -15.73
N LEU A 19 2.36 17.24 -14.75
CA LEU A 19 3.06 17.26 -13.46
C LEU A 19 2.81 15.97 -12.66
N TYR A 20 1.56 15.48 -12.62
CA TYR A 20 1.18 14.22 -12.00
C TYR A 20 1.95 13.04 -12.60
N GLU A 21 2.01 12.92 -13.93
CA GLU A 21 2.74 11.84 -14.62
C GLU A 21 4.24 11.89 -14.34
N LYS A 22 4.80 13.11 -14.32
CA LYS A 22 6.20 13.33 -13.92
C LYS A 22 6.44 12.83 -12.51
N LEU A 23 5.63 13.27 -11.54
CA LEU A 23 5.77 12.86 -10.14
C LEU A 23 5.60 11.35 -10.00
N LEU A 24 4.58 10.75 -10.62
CA LEU A 24 4.36 9.31 -10.61
C LEU A 24 5.61 8.55 -11.08
N THR A 25 6.21 8.98 -12.20
CA THR A 25 7.41 8.33 -12.75
C THR A 25 8.62 8.52 -11.84
N GLU A 26 8.93 9.75 -11.46
CA GLU A 26 10.09 10.06 -10.61
C GLU A 26 9.98 9.41 -9.22
N GLY A 27 8.77 9.39 -8.64
CA GLY A 27 8.48 8.74 -7.36
C GLY A 27 8.69 7.23 -7.43
N PHE A 28 8.22 6.58 -8.49
CA PHE A 28 8.47 5.16 -8.74
C PHE A 28 9.97 4.88 -8.85
N ASP A 29 10.70 5.68 -9.62
CA ASP A 29 12.14 5.52 -9.85
C ASP A 29 12.95 5.67 -8.56
N VAL A 30 12.60 6.62 -7.70
CA VAL A 30 13.26 6.82 -6.39
C VAL A 30 13.12 5.57 -5.51
N ILE A 31 11.91 5.01 -5.43
CA ILE A 31 11.64 3.83 -4.59
C ILE A 31 12.30 2.60 -5.19
N SER A 32 12.15 2.40 -6.51
CA SER A 32 12.80 1.31 -7.25
C SER A 32 14.32 1.33 -7.06
N ALA A 33 14.95 2.51 -7.17
CA ALA A 33 16.39 2.66 -6.93
C ALA A 33 16.77 2.37 -5.47
N ALA A 34 15.95 2.73 -4.49
CA ALA A 34 16.20 2.41 -3.09
C ALA A 34 16.10 0.90 -2.81
N LEU A 35 15.02 0.25 -3.27
CA LEU A 35 14.76 -1.18 -3.07
C LEU A 35 15.76 -2.07 -3.81
N SER A 36 16.22 -1.66 -4.99
CA SER A 36 17.24 -2.42 -5.74
C SER A 36 18.56 -2.61 -4.96
N LYS A 37 18.91 -1.66 -4.06
CA LYS A 37 20.14 -1.74 -3.24
C LYS A 37 20.10 -2.86 -2.21
N ILE A 38 18.90 -3.31 -1.84
CA ILE A 38 18.65 -4.42 -0.90
C ILE A 38 18.11 -5.65 -1.62
N ASP A 39 18.34 -5.72 -2.94
CA ASP A 39 17.95 -6.82 -3.81
C ASP A 39 16.44 -7.13 -3.77
N GLN A 40 15.62 -6.07 -3.77
CA GLN A 40 14.17 -6.15 -3.89
C GLN A 40 13.73 -5.51 -5.20
N VAL A 41 12.78 -6.15 -5.88
CA VAL A 41 12.22 -5.67 -7.15
C VAL A 41 10.92 -4.93 -6.85
N PHE A 42 10.89 -3.63 -7.15
CA PHE A 42 9.67 -2.82 -7.08
C PHE A 42 8.88 -2.97 -8.37
N VAL A 43 7.71 -3.61 -8.30
CA VAL A 43 6.98 -4.07 -9.49
C VAL A 43 5.98 -3.03 -9.96
N ASP A 44 5.12 -2.59 -9.05
CA ASP A 44 4.10 -1.58 -9.26
C ASP A 44 3.75 -0.90 -7.93
N THR A 45 3.09 0.25 -7.99
CA THR A 45 2.62 0.98 -6.82
C THR A 45 1.42 1.86 -7.16
N LYS A 46 0.64 2.20 -6.14
CA LYS A 46 -0.45 3.17 -6.20
C LYS A 46 -0.07 4.41 -5.39
N PHE A 47 0.04 5.55 -6.06
CA PHE A 47 0.13 6.85 -5.39
C PHE A 47 -1.23 7.54 -5.39
N GLU A 48 -1.50 8.28 -4.32
CA GLU A 48 -2.60 9.25 -4.27
C GLU A 48 -2.03 10.66 -4.27
N PHE A 49 -2.73 11.57 -4.96
CA PHE A 49 -2.31 12.96 -5.06
C PHE A 49 -3.47 13.88 -4.69
N GLY A 50 -3.14 15.03 -4.12
CA GLY A 50 -4.11 16.08 -3.85
C GLY A 50 -3.46 17.44 -3.72
N TYR A 51 -4.30 18.44 -3.46
CA TYR A 51 -3.87 19.83 -3.46
C TYR A 51 -3.85 20.40 -2.04
N VAL A 52 -2.77 21.10 -1.73
CA VAL A 52 -2.65 21.92 -0.51
C VAL A 52 -2.34 23.37 -0.88
N LYS A 53 -2.71 24.29 0.01
CA LYS A 53 -2.28 25.69 -0.11
C LYS A 53 -0.86 25.84 0.44
N ASP A 54 0.02 26.43 -0.34
CA ASP A 54 1.34 26.79 0.14
C ASP A 54 1.32 28.06 1.01
N VAL A 55 2.48 28.52 1.45
CA VAL A 55 2.62 29.71 2.31
C VAL A 55 2.11 31.01 1.67
N ASN A 56 2.01 31.05 0.33
CA ASN A 56 1.49 32.19 -0.42
C ASN A 56 -0.01 32.03 -0.76
N GLY A 57 -0.60 30.87 -0.47
CA GLY A 57 -1.99 30.56 -0.79
C GLY A 57 -2.20 29.93 -2.17
N ASP A 58 -1.12 29.53 -2.85
CA ASP A 58 -1.17 28.89 -4.16
C ASP A 58 -1.44 27.39 -4.02
N ASP A 59 -2.23 26.81 -4.93
CA ASP A 59 -2.47 25.36 -4.96
C ASP A 59 -1.20 24.61 -5.38
N LYS A 60 -0.81 23.60 -4.61
CA LYS A 60 0.28 22.67 -4.94
C LYS A 60 -0.20 21.24 -4.92
N LEU A 61 0.07 20.52 -6.00
CA LEU A 61 -0.11 19.08 -6.08
C LEU A 61 0.97 18.39 -5.25
N ILE A 62 0.56 17.52 -4.33
CA ILE A 62 1.45 16.74 -3.46
C ILE A 62 1.05 15.27 -3.48
N TYR A 63 1.99 14.40 -3.11
CA TYR A 63 1.65 13.03 -2.69
C TYR A 63 0.81 13.09 -1.41
N MET A 64 -0.16 12.19 -1.32
CA MET A 64 -0.97 11.94 -0.14
C MET A 64 -0.95 10.45 0.17
N ASP A 65 -1.61 10.07 1.27
CA ASP A 65 -1.69 8.68 1.72
C ASP A 65 -0.30 8.11 2.04
N GLU A 66 -0.17 6.79 2.03
CA GLU A 66 1.09 6.06 2.09
C GLU A 66 1.82 6.00 0.73
N VAL A 67 3.14 5.81 0.77
CA VAL A 67 3.99 5.81 -0.42
C VAL A 67 4.97 4.64 -0.35
N GLY A 68 4.93 3.74 -1.34
CA GLY A 68 5.91 2.66 -1.48
C GLY A 68 5.82 1.55 -0.42
N THR A 69 4.67 1.42 0.26
CA THR A 69 4.47 0.40 1.29
C THR A 69 4.13 -0.96 0.67
N PRO A 70 4.29 -2.07 1.43
CA PRO A 70 3.83 -3.40 1.01
C PRO A 70 2.30 -3.51 0.81
N ASP A 71 1.56 -2.48 1.22
CA ASP A 71 0.10 -2.42 1.12
C ASP A 71 -0.35 -1.85 -0.23
N SER A 72 0.32 -0.77 -0.63
CA SER A 72 0.12 0.00 -1.87
C SER A 72 0.97 -0.49 -3.05
N SER A 73 1.96 -1.35 -2.82
CA SER A 73 2.96 -1.74 -3.81
C SER A 73 3.23 -3.24 -3.81
N ARG A 74 3.55 -3.80 -4.99
CA ARG A 74 4.10 -5.15 -5.11
C ARG A 74 5.62 -5.11 -5.05
N ILE A 75 6.19 -5.95 -4.18
CA ILE A 75 7.63 -6.00 -3.90
C ILE A 75 8.05 -7.45 -3.96
N TRP A 76 8.90 -7.81 -4.91
CA TRP A 76 9.40 -9.17 -5.04
C TRP A 76 10.81 -9.32 -4.49
N ASP A 77 11.10 -10.52 -3.98
CA ASP A 77 12.47 -10.86 -3.65
C ASP A 77 13.32 -11.04 -4.92
N GLY A 78 14.43 -10.29 -5.01
CA GLY A 78 15.27 -10.25 -6.20
C GLY A 78 16.09 -11.53 -6.42
N GLU A 79 16.53 -12.19 -5.34
CA GLU A 79 17.30 -13.44 -5.43
C GLU A 79 16.41 -14.56 -5.96
N GLU A 80 15.23 -14.73 -5.37
CA GLU A 80 14.26 -15.74 -5.77
C GLU A 80 13.77 -15.50 -7.21
N TYR A 81 13.53 -14.23 -7.57
CA TYR A 81 13.07 -13.87 -8.91
C TYR A 81 14.11 -14.22 -10.00
N ARG A 82 15.41 -13.99 -9.75
CA ARG A 82 16.47 -14.45 -10.65
C ARG A 82 16.53 -15.98 -10.77
N GLY A 83 16.11 -16.70 -9.73
CA GLY A 83 15.91 -18.15 -9.74
C GLY A 83 14.63 -18.61 -10.47
N GLY A 84 13.83 -17.68 -11.00
CA GLY A 84 12.58 -17.97 -11.70
C GLY A 84 11.37 -18.17 -10.78
N LYS A 85 11.47 -17.76 -9.51
CA LYS A 85 10.40 -17.89 -8.51
C LYS A 85 9.96 -16.52 -8.02
N VAL A 86 8.67 -16.25 -8.06
CA VAL A 86 8.09 -15.04 -7.46
C VAL A 86 7.85 -15.30 -5.99
N VAL A 87 8.56 -14.56 -5.14
CA VAL A 87 8.28 -14.48 -3.69
C VAL A 87 7.81 -13.06 -3.41
N GLU A 88 6.56 -12.97 -2.94
CA GLU A 88 5.84 -11.72 -2.76
C GLU A 88 6.00 -11.21 -1.34
N ASN A 89 6.50 -9.98 -1.20
CA ASN A 89 6.69 -9.26 0.07
C ASN A 89 5.67 -8.13 0.22
N SER A 90 4.41 -8.40 -0.15
CA SER A 90 3.31 -7.42 -0.14
C SER A 90 1.95 -8.05 0.17
N LYS A 91 0.91 -7.21 0.26
CA LYS A 91 -0.50 -7.63 0.38
C LYS A 91 -0.92 -8.63 -0.68
N GLU A 92 -0.27 -8.67 -1.84
CA GLU A 92 -0.62 -9.60 -2.91
C GLU A 92 -0.52 -11.07 -2.45
N GLY A 93 0.41 -11.42 -1.55
CA GLY A 93 0.47 -12.76 -0.96
C GLY A 93 -0.82 -13.14 -0.22
N PHE A 94 -1.41 -12.18 0.51
CA PHE A 94 -2.70 -12.35 1.17
C PHE A 94 -3.85 -12.46 0.17
N ARG A 95 -3.84 -11.67 -0.91
CA ARG A 95 -4.86 -11.77 -1.97
C ARG A 95 -4.87 -13.16 -2.60
N GLN A 96 -3.70 -13.68 -2.97
CA GLN A 96 -3.58 -15.02 -3.55
C GLN A 96 -4.05 -16.11 -2.57
N LEU A 97 -3.75 -15.96 -1.28
CA LEU A 97 -4.26 -16.86 -0.24
C LEU A 97 -5.80 -16.85 -0.22
N LEU A 98 -6.44 -15.68 -0.21
CA LEU A 98 -7.91 -15.59 -0.20
C LEU A 98 -8.52 -16.24 -1.45
N LEU A 99 -7.97 -15.97 -2.63
CA LEU A 99 -8.44 -16.55 -3.89
C LEU A 99 -8.29 -18.08 -3.92
N ALA A 100 -7.26 -18.63 -3.27
CA ALA A 100 -7.06 -20.08 -3.17
C ALA A 100 -7.90 -20.72 -2.04
N HIS A 101 -8.27 -19.94 -1.02
CA HIS A 101 -9.01 -20.42 0.15
C HIS A 101 -10.49 -20.65 -0.15
N PHE A 102 -11.12 -19.76 -0.93
CA PHE A 102 -12.55 -19.83 -1.23
C PHE A 102 -12.84 -20.59 -2.53
N PRO A 103 -13.92 -21.40 -2.57
CA PRO A 103 -14.24 -22.22 -3.74
C PRO A 103 -14.70 -21.41 -4.96
N ASP A 104 -15.29 -20.24 -4.74
CA ASP A 104 -15.69 -19.30 -5.78
C ASP A 104 -14.93 -17.97 -5.61
N PRO A 105 -13.70 -17.86 -6.13
CA PRO A 105 -12.90 -16.65 -6.03
C PRO A 105 -13.50 -15.45 -6.79
N ASP A 106 -14.43 -15.68 -7.71
CA ASP A 106 -15.07 -14.59 -8.47
C ASP A 106 -15.85 -13.64 -7.55
N ILE A 107 -16.36 -14.12 -6.40
CA ILE A 107 -16.97 -13.26 -5.36
C ILE A 107 -16.00 -12.14 -4.92
N LEU A 108 -14.71 -12.46 -4.83
CA LEU A 108 -13.67 -11.51 -4.40
C LEU A 108 -13.20 -10.58 -5.53
N LEU A 109 -13.43 -10.93 -6.79
CA LEU A 109 -12.93 -10.19 -7.96
C LEU A 109 -14.03 -9.34 -8.61
N ASN A 110 -15.27 -9.79 -8.57
CA ASN A 110 -16.39 -9.17 -9.26
C ASN A 110 -17.07 -8.09 -8.40
N LYS A 111 -17.03 -6.85 -8.89
CA LYS A 111 -17.63 -5.69 -8.22
C LYS A 111 -19.16 -5.73 -8.17
N ASP A 112 -19.80 -6.52 -9.01
CA ASP A 112 -21.27 -6.62 -9.04
C ASP A 112 -21.78 -7.60 -7.97
N ARG A 113 -20.87 -8.28 -7.24
CA ARG A 113 -21.15 -9.27 -6.19
C ARG A 113 -20.77 -8.79 -4.79
N MET A 114 -20.83 -7.48 -4.53
CA MET A 114 -20.42 -6.91 -3.24
C MET A 114 -21.22 -7.45 -2.06
N ASP A 115 -22.54 -7.64 -2.20
CA ASP A 115 -23.38 -8.19 -1.14
C ASP A 115 -22.92 -9.62 -0.74
N GLU A 116 -22.55 -10.44 -1.73
CA GLU A 116 -21.99 -11.77 -1.49
C GLU A 116 -20.60 -11.69 -0.84
N ARG A 117 -19.76 -10.75 -1.26
CA ARG A 117 -18.42 -10.53 -0.69
C ARG A 117 -18.49 -10.11 0.78
N GLU A 118 -19.40 -9.22 1.12
CA GLU A 118 -19.63 -8.79 2.50
C GLU A 118 -20.15 -9.94 3.36
N ALA A 119 -21.07 -10.75 2.82
CA ALA A 119 -21.54 -11.95 3.51
C ALA A 119 -20.41 -12.96 3.72
N LEU A 120 -19.59 -13.21 2.70
CA LEU A 120 -18.42 -14.09 2.77
C LEU A 120 -17.47 -13.64 3.88
N ALA A 121 -17.14 -12.34 3.94
CA ALA A 121 -16.23 -11.78 4.94
C ALA A 121 -16.79 -11.87 6.37
N ARG A 122 -18.10 -11.62 6.55
CA ARG A 122 -18.76 -11.69 7.87
C ARG A 122 -18.86 -13.12 8.40
N ASP A 123 -19.16 -14.06 7.51
CA ASP A 123 -19.54 -15.42 7.89
C ASP A 123 -18.35 -16.40 7.85
N ASN A 124 -17.16 -15.95 7.43
CA ASN A 124 -15.95 -16.78 7.34
C ASN A 124 -14.75 -16.09 8.01
N GLU A 125 -14.53 -16.38 9.29
CA GLU A 125 -13.32 -15.95 9.99
C GLU A 125 -12.07 -16.67 9.46
N LEU A 126 -11.00 -15.92 9.24
CA LEU A 126 -9.71 -16.49 8.86
C LEU A 126 -8.94 -16.96 10.10
N PRO A 127 -8.16 -18.05 9.99
CA PRO A 127 -7.31 -18.49 11.08
C PRO A 127 -6.30 -17.41 11.49
N LEU A 128 -6.02 -17.33 12.79
CA LEU A 128 -5.01 -16.41 13.35
C LEU A 128 -3.65 -16.52 12.63
N SER A 129 -3.25 -17.74 12.24
CA SER A 129 -1.98 -17.97 11.53
C SER A 129 -1.88 -17.17 10.23
N VAL A 130 -3.00 -16.99 9.51
CA VAL A 130 -3.02 -16.19 8.28
C VAL A 130 -2.68 -14.74 8.58
N LEU A 131 -3.27 -14.16 9.63
CA LEU A 131 -2.95 -12.79 10.05
C LEU A 131 -1.50 -12.67 10.53
N MET A 132 -0.97 -13.70 11.21
CA MET A 132 0.42 -13.72 11.65
C MET A 132 1.40 -13.81 10.47
N ASP A 133 1.07 -14.57 9.41
CA ASP A 133 1.89 -14.65 8.20
C ASP A 133 1.91 -13.32 7.43
N VAL A 134 0.77 -12.64 7.36
CA VAL A 134 0.70 -11.28 6.80
C VAL A 134 1.51 -10.31 7.64
N SER A 135 1.33 -10.30 8.96
CA SER A 135 2.11 -9.47 9.88
C SER A 135 3.61 -9.69 9.68
N LYS A 136 4.05 -10.95 9.61
CA LYS A 136 5.45 -11.32 9.37
C LYS A 136 5.96 -10.78 8.04
N THR A 137 5.17 -10.88 6.97
CA THR A 137 5.54 -10.34 5.65
C THR A 137 5.84 -8.83 5.75
N TYR A 138 4.97 -8.08 6.42
CA TYR A 138 5.13 -6.62 6.59
C TYR A 138 6.30 -6.27 7.51
N THR A 139 6.50 -7.00 8.61
CA THR A 139 7.64 -6.74 9.50
C THR A 139 8.95 -7.07 8.82
N ASP A 140 9.05 -8.22 8.14
CA ASP A 140 10.29 -8.65 7.48
C ASP A 140 10.74 -7.65 6.41
N ILE A 141 9.83 -7.20 5.55
CA ILE A 141 10.17 -6.24 4.51
C ILE A 141 10.46 -4.86 5.09
N ALA A 142 9.75 -4.43 6.13
CA ALA A 142 10.03 -3.18 6.82
C ALA A 142 11.43 -3.19 7.46
N GLU A 143 11.80 -4.26 8.18
CA GLU A 143 13.15 -4.43 8.73
C GLU A 143 14.22 -4.41 7.63
N LYS A 144 13.95 -5.05 6.47
CA LYS A 144 14.88 -5.07 5.34
C LYS A 144 15.05 -3.69 4.71
N ILE A 145 13.98 -2.91 4.61
CA ILE A 145 13.99 -1.55 4.05
C ILE A 145 14.69 -0.57 4.98
N THR A 146 14.39 -0.61 6.28
CA THR A 146 14.95 0.34 7.27
C THR A 146 16.34 -0.06 7.74
N GLY A 147 16.69 -1.34 7.65
CA GLY A 147 17.90 -1.90 8.25
C GLY A 147 17.82 -2.03 9.77
N GLU A 148 16.65 -1.79 10.36
CA GLU A 148 16.41 -1.82 11.80
C GLU A 148 15.50 -2.99 12.19
N LYS A 149 15.67 -3.50 13.42
CA LYS A 149 14.77 -4.52 13.95
C LYS A 149 13.48 -3.91 14.48
N ILE A 150 12.36 -4.51 14.15
CA ILE A 150 11.05 -4.13 14.69
C ILE A 150 10.90 -4.81 16.05
N VAL A 151 10.85 -3.98 17.09
CA VAL A 151 10.53 -4.44 18.44
C VAL A 151 9.02 -4.38 18.60
N LEU A 152 8.39 -5.55 18.75
CA LEU A 152 6.96 -5.61 19.00
C LEU A 152 6.66 -5.16 20.43
N SER A 153 5.68 -4.26 20.55
CA SER A 153 5.12 -3.85 21.83
C SER A 153 4.37 -4.99 22.50
N ASP A 154 4.44 -5.09 23.83
CA ASP A 154 3.62 -6.02 24.61
C ASP A 154 2.12 -5.69 24.51
N ASN A 155 1.78 -4.41 24.27
CA ASN A 155 0.41 -3.97 24.06
C ASN A 155 0.35 -2.87 22.98
N PRO A 156 0.46 -3.24 21.69
CA PRO A 156 0.58 -2.29 20.59
C PRO A 156 -0.61 -1.30 20.53
N LYS A 157 -1.83 -1.79 20.80
CA LYS A 157 -3.03 -0.94 20.78
C LYS A 157 -2.98 0.13 21.86
N ALA A 158 -2.61 -0.23 23.09
CA ALA A 158 -2.53 0.75 24.18
C ALA A 158 -1.44 1.79 23.89
N GLU A 159 -0.29 1.35 23.41
CA GLU A 159 0.81 2.25 23.04
C GLU A 159 0.41 3.25 21.94
N ILE A 160 -0.23 2.77 20.86
CA ILE A 160 -0.73 3.63 19.78
C ILE A 160 -1.71 4.68 20.33
N ILE A 161 -2.68 4.28 21.16
CA ILE A 161 -3.65 5.22 21.75
C ILE A 161 -2.95 6.24 22.65
N THR A 162 -1.99 5.82 23.47
CA THR A 162 -1.22 6.73 24.33
C THR A 162 -0.44 7.75 23.50
N ILE A 163 0.27 7.32 22.44
CA ILE A 163 1.03 8.22 21.57
C ILE A 163 0.09 9.22 20.87
N LEU A 164 -1.01 8.72 20.29
CA LEU A 164 -1.99 9.58 19.60
C LEU A 164 -2.61 10.62 20.54
N ARG A 165 -2.89 10.26 21.80
CA ARG A 165 -3.43 11.18 22.82
C ARG A 165 -2.38 12.18 23.30
N GLU A 166 -1.25 11.68 23.78
CA GLU A 166 -0.29 12.50 24.54
C GLU A 166 0.64 13.33 23.65
N GLN A 167 1.06 12.77 22.51
CA GLN A 167 2.03 13.44 21.63
C GLN A 167 1.36 14.19 20.49
N TYR A 168 0.28 13.64 19.93
CA TYR A 168 -0.39 14.22 18.76
C TYR A 168 -1.74 14.88 19.07
N GLN A 169 -2.33 14.63 20.24
CA GLN A 169 -3.63 15.18 20.64
C GLN A 169 -4.76 14.88 19.63
N LEU A 170 -4.74 13.69 19.03
CA LEU A 170 -5.68 13.27 17.99
C LEU A 170 -6.87 12.45 18.51
N VAL A 171 -6.77 11.90 19.73
CA VAL A 171 -7.80 11.06 20.36
C VAL A 171 -7.93 11.39 21.85
N ASP A 172 -9.13 11.20 22.40
CA ASP A 172 -9.46 11.41 23.81
C ASP A 172 -9.13 10.21 24.71
#